data_AF-A0A5K1DSS6-F1
#
_entry.id   AF-A0A5K1DSS6-F1
#
_cell.length_a   1.000
_cell.length_b   1.000
_cell.length_c   1.000
_cell.angle_alpha   90.00
_cell.angle_beta   90.00
_cell.angle_gamma   90.00
#
_symmetry.space_group_name_H-M   'P 1'
#
loop_
_entity.id
_entity.type
_entity.pdbx_description
1 polymer ?
#
loop_
_entity_poly.entity_id
_entity_poly.type
_entity_poly.pdbx_seq_one_letter_code
_entity_poly.pdbx_strand_id
1 'polypeptide(L)' 'GDDAINLLERVVDEEENRLGTAHPDVEHTRQWLADMLKEAGRSRSRKAHTLKDLLLLHKKNRGAVGAVAAEPRH' A
#
# COMPACT_ATOMS: atom_id res chain seq x y z
N GLY A 1 12.86 13.16 6.09
CA GLY A 1 12.37 13.18 4.71
C GLY A 1 12.13 11.77 4.25
N ASP A 2 13.19 11.08 3.84
CA ASP A 2 13.17 9.64 3.51
C ASP A 2 13.21 8.74 4.77
N ASP A 3 13.95 9.13 5.83
CA ASP A 3 14.05 8.32 7.06
C ASP A 3 12.72 8.14 7.80
N ALA A 4 11.89 9.19 7.81
CA ALA A 4 10.57 9.16 8.42
C ALA A 4 9.59 8.26 7.63
N ILE A 5 9.73 8.22 6.30
CA ILE A 5 8.95 7.33 5.42
C ILE A 5 9.35 5.89 5.68
N ASN A 6 10.65 5.59 5.69
CA ASN A 6 11.16 4.24 5.93
C ASN A 6 10.79 3.72 7.33
N LEU A 7 10.82 4.58 8.36
CA LEU A 7 10.36 4.23 9.70
C LEU A 7 8.86 3.90 9.71
N LEU A 8 8.03 4.74 9.08
CA LEU A 8 6.59 4.53 9.02
C LEU A 8 6.22 3.27 8.22
N GLU A 9 6.93 2.95 7.14
CA GLU A 9 6.73 1.69 6.39
C GLU A 9 6.99 0.46 7.27
N ARG A 10 8.06 0.49 8.07
CA ARG A 10 8.36 -0.59 9.01
C ARG A 10 7.31 -0.73 10.11
N VAL A 11 6.85 0.39 10.67
CA VAL A 11 5.80 0.38 11.71
C VAL A 11 4.49 -0.16 11.15
N VAL A 12 4.13 0.21 9.91
CA VAL A 12 2.94 -0.35 9.23
C VAL A 12 3.09 -1.87 9.05
N ASP A 13 4.24 -2.36 8.59
CA ASP A 13 4.49 -3.79 8.41
C ASP A 13 4.41 -4.55 9.75
N GLU A 14 5.02 -4.01 10.81
CA GLU A 14 5.00 -4.59 12.15
C GLU A 14 3.58 -4.63 12.74
N GLU A 15 2.80 -3.55 12.58
CA GLU A 15 1.43 -3.48 13.07
C GLU A 15 0.46 -4.32 12.23
N GLU A 16 0.67 -4.45 10.91
CA GLU A 16 -0.09 -5.36 10.05
C GLU A 16 0.14 -6.82 10.43
N ASN A 17 1.39 -7.18 10.71
CA ASN A 17 1.74 -8.53 11.15
C ASN A 17 1.20 -8.85 12.54
N ARG A 18 1.06 -7.85 13.42
CA ARG A 18 0.64 -8.02 14.81
C ARG A 18 -0.87 -7.88 15.03
N LEU A 19 -1.51 -6.91 14.40
CA LEU A 19 -2.91 -6.51 14.62
C LEU A 19 -3.81 -6.79 13.41
N GLY A 20 -3.22 -7.03 12.24
CA GLY A 20 -3.94 -7.28 11.00
C GLY A 20 -4.22 -6.02 10.17
N THR A 21 -4.37 -6.21 8.86
CA THR A 21 -4.56 -5.17 7.84
C THR A 21 -5.78 -4.27 8.01
N ALA A 22 -6.75 -4.68 8.83
CA ALA A 22 -8.00 -3.96 9.10
C ALA A 22 -8.01 -3.24 10.47
N HIS A 23 -6.88 -3.22 11.19
CA HIS A 23 -6.82 -2.57 12.50
C HIS A 23 -6.76 -1.04 12.36
N PRO A 24 -7.50 -0.26 13.17
CA PRO A 24 -7.51 1.19 13.09
C PRO A 24 -6.12 1.84 13.30
N ASP A 25 -5.25 1.29 14.14
CA ASP A 25 -3.85 1.78 14.29
C ASP A 25 -3.02 1.62 13.01
N VAL A 26 -3.24 0.54 12.26
CA VAL A 26 -2.59 0.31 10.96
C VAL A 26 -3.08 1.35 9.95
N GLU A 27 -4.40 1.60 9.91
CA GLU A 27 -4.97 2.62 9.03
C GLU A 27 -4.45 4.03 9.37
N HIS A 28 -4.34 4.37 10.64
CA HIS A 28 -3.87 5.67 11.08
C HIS A 28 -2.40 5.91 10.68
N THR A 29 -1.55 4.89 10.84
CA THR A 29 -0.13 4.96 10.46
C THR A 29 0.04 5.04 8.94
N ARG A 30 -0.78 4.31 8.17
CA ARG A 30 -0.84 4.42 6.69
C ARG A 30 -1.26 5.82 6.24
N GLN A 31 -2.16 6.45 6.97
CA GLN A 31 -2.63 7.80 6.66
C GLN A 31 -1.53 8.84 6.91
N TRP A 32 -0.74 8.67 7.97
CA TRP A 32 0.46 9.49 8.23
C TRP A 32 1.56 9.28 7.19
N LEU A 33 1.81 8.03 6.77
CA LEU A 33 2.73 7.72 5.68
C LEU A 33 2.30 8.39 4.37
N ALA A 34 1.00 8.38 4.06
CA ALA A 34 0.46 9.02 2.87
C ALA A 34 0.67 10.55 2.88
N ASP A 35 0.54 11.19 4.04
CA ASP A 35 0.78 12.63 4.16
C ASP A 35 2.28 12.97 4.03
N MET A 36 3.16 12.17 4.63
CA MET A 36 4.61 12.28 4.47
C MET A 36 5.07 12.08 3.02
N LEU A 37 4.50 11.10 2.31
CA LEU A 37 4.76 10.90 0.88
C LEU A 37 4.26 12.07 0.03
N LYS A 38 3.17 12.72 0.43
CA LYS A 38 2.62 13.90 -0.24
C LYS A 38 3.48 15.14 -0.01
N GLU A 39 4.02 15.34 1.18
CA GLU A 39 4.99 16.42 1.46
C GLU A 39 6.33 16.18 0.75
N ALA A 40 6.84 14.95 0.77
CA ALA A 40 8.05 14.57 0.03
C ALA A 40 7.87 14.70 -1.50
N GLY A 41 6.68 14.35 -2.01
CA GLY A 41 6.31 14.49 -3.42
C GLY A 41 6.05 15.93 -3.85
N ARG A 42 5.56 16.81 -2.95
CA ARG A 42 5.47 18.26 -3.19
C ARG A 42 6.86 18.89 -3.27
N SER A 43 7.79 18.48 -2.41
CA SER A 43 9.20 18.89 -2.45
C SER A 43 9.89 18.43 -3.75
N ARG A 44 9.54 17.24 -4.25
CA ARG A 44 10.05 16.66 -5.51
C ARG A 44 9.15 16.90 -6.73
N SER A 45 8.25 17.91 -6.72
CA SER A 45 7.33 18.18 -7.84
C SER A 45 8.02 18.81 -9.06
N ARG A 46 8.96 18.06 -9.62
CA ARG A 46 9.19 17.93 -11.05
C ARG A 46 9.24 16.42 -11.34
N LYS A 47 8.09 15.83 -11.69
CA LYS A 47 7.97 14.56 -12.43
C LYS A 47 8.13 13.24 -11.65
N ALA A 48 7.40 13.01 -10.56
CA ALA A 48 7.23 11.64 -10.05
C ALA A 48 5.77 11.21 -10.23
N HIS A 49 5.54 10.10 -10.94
CA HIS A 49 4.22 9.52 -11.13
C HIS A 49 3.52 9.34 -9.77
N THR A 50 2.31 9.88 -9.66
CA THR A 50 1.56 9.92 -8.40
C THR A 50 1.17 8.52 -7.96
N LEU A 51 1.14 8.27 -6.65
CA LEU A 51 0.64 7.02 -6.02
C LEU A 51 -0.70 6.53 -6.58
N LYS A 52 -1.58 7.45 -7.02
CA LYS A 52 -2.84 7.13 -7.71
C LYS A 52 -2.63 6.27 -8.97
N ASP A 53 -1.56 6.51 -9.72
CA ASP A 53 -1.20 5.79 -10.95
C ASP A 53 -0.76 4.35 -10.63
N LEU A 54 0.03 4.20 -9.57
CA LEU A 54 0.55 2.90 -9.09
C LEU A 54 -0.57 2.05 -8.46
N LEU A 55 -1.48 2.68 -7.70
CA LEU A 55 -2.68 2.04 -7.15
C LEU A 55 -3.67 1.62 -8.25
N LEU A 56 -3.80 2.40 -9.32
CA LEU A 56 -4.64 2.06 -10.47
C LEU A 56 -4.09 0.84 -11.23
N LEU A 57 -2.77 0.75 -11.38
CA LEU A 57 -2.10 -0.41 -11.97
C LEU A 57 -2.33 -1.68 -11.11
N HIS A 58 -2.26 -1.57 -9.79
CA HIS A 58 -2.52 -2.68 -8.87
C HIS A 58 -4.00 -3.13 -8.87
N LYS A 59 -4.95 -2.24 -9.18
CA LYS A 59 -6.36 -2.61 -9.35
C LYS A 59 -6.58 -3.45 -10.62
N LYS A 60 -5.83 -3.16 -11.70
CA LYS A 60 -5.94 -3.88 -12.98
C LYS A 60 -5.42 -5.32 -12.88
N ASN A 61 -4.49 -5.60 -11.98
CA ASN A 61 -3.90 -6.94 -11.80
C ASN A 61 -4.75 -7.91 -10.94
N ARG A 62 -5.80 -7.41 -10.26
CA ARG A 62 -6.72 -8.24 -9.43
C ARG A 62 -7.90 -8.86 -10.19
N GLY A 63 -7.97 -8.69 -11.52
CA GLY A 63 -9.02 -9.28 -12.36
C GLY A 63 -8.72 -10.67 -12.93
N ALA A 64 -7.51 -11.22 -12.72
CA ALA A 64 -7.05 -12.43 -13.42
C ALA A 64 -6.85 -13.67 -12.53
N VAL A 65 -7.20 -13.62 -11.23
CA VAL A 65 -7.08 -14.77 -10.33
C VAL A 65 -8.47 -15.24 -9.91
N GLY A 66 -9.18 -15.83 -10.86
CA GLY A 66 -10.56 -16.27 -10.68
C GLY A 66 -10.96 -17.33 -11.70
N ALA A 67 -10.12 -18.34 -11.89
CA ALA A 67 -10.49 -19.54 -12.64
C ALA A 67 -9.70 -20.75 -12.10
N VAL A 68 -10.02 -21.20 -10.89
CA VAL A 68 -9.79 -22.61 -10.52
C VAL A 68 -11.06 -23.36 -10.88
N ALA A 69 -11.06 -23.96 -12.06
CA ALA A 69 -12.10 -24.89 -12.46
C ALA A 69 -12.00 -26.13 -11.55
N ALA A 70 -13.12 -26.48 -10.92
CA ALA A 70 -13.27 -27.73 -10.19
C ALA A 70 -13.23 -28.90 -11.17
N GLU A 71 -12.32 -29.85 -10.97
CA GLU A 71 -12.37 -31.17 -11.63
C GLU A 71 -12.88 -32.24 -10.64
N PRO A 72 -13.84 -33.09 -11.04
CA PRO A 72 -14.39 -34.13 -10.19
C PRO A 72 -13.44 -35.33 -10.10
N ARG A 73 -13.25 -35.86 -8.89
CA ARG A 73 -12.56 -37.13 -8.65
C ARG A 73 -13.39 -38.28 -9.20
N HIS A 74 -12.76 -39.13 -10.01
CA HIS A 74 -13.22 -40.49 -10.30
C HIS A 74 -12.44 -41.48 -9.45
#